data_AF-A0A433A4E2-F1
#
_entry.id   AF-A0A433A4E2-F1
#
_cell.length_a   1.000
_cell.length_b   1.000
_cell.length_c   1.000
_cell.angle_alpha   90.00
_cell.angle_beta   90.00
_cell.angle_gamma   90.00
#
_symmetry.space_group_name_H-M   'P 1'
#
loop_
_entity.id
_entity.type
_entity.pdbx_description
1 polymer ?
#
loop_
_entity_poly.entity_id
_entity_poly.type
_entity_poly.pdbx_seq_one_letter_code
_entity_poly.pdbx_strand_id
1 'polypeptide(L)'
;MTSATRSPSPQLRLAACCSLAVVELLATTLFARLPDVWNIWPVIGVAHAAVKILVLSLAIFALISWPKRAEIISAFNNSTVDAPVLPTAAVSIAAVLCTALIRYYIAEAPQDTTTLASYLYAATLSTAVVSLLLVGAPISFWRIIARTCRLELVLSLFFGLFGLVVGELLKRAGGSFFSEENWAELSHATLQLSYWIAKSIDSGTFMDHGTRILGAGNFSVQIFAACSGYEGMILIAVFLVGYILLFRKALRFPNVLVLFPLAMTAIWILNSFRIAFLILIGAHLSPEIALGGFHSQFGWISFLLVAITIMTFAQRLSFFGATANAHAAGNSETAQLSVETNPALVYLAPFIALMAAQIATRVAAPQDYLLYPLKVAAVLVVLTVMRGVYTRFLSVPALSSIILGAIAGFIWVTTDPTVGSQSPLSASLGGLAPTVVVAWLIVRGLGTIVTVPIAEELAFRGFLYRSLIASRFEEVDARTFRFLALIISSALFGLMHDRWLAATLAGALYALIMIRRGKIEDAIAAHMTTNAVIFAWAIAADQWSLL
;
A
#
# COMPACT_ATOMS: atom_id res chain seq x y z
N MET A 1 33.83 31.02 -26.50
CA MET A 1 33.60 30.28 -25.23
C MET A 1 32.12 29.95 -25.12
N THR A 2 31.71 28.82 -25.69
CA THR A 2 30.34 28.31 -25.59
C THR A 2 30.17 27.67 -24.21
N SER A 3 29.17 28.12 -23.46
CA SER A 3 28.84 27.54 -22.16
C SER A 3 28.49 26.06 -22.35
N ALA A 4 29.35 25.16 -21.90
CA ALA A 4 29.02 23.76 -21.77
C ALA A 4 27.88 23.64 -20.76
N THR A 5 26.65 23.56 -21.27
CA THR A 5 25.47 23.24 -20.48
C THR A 5 25.70 21.85 -19.90
N ARG A 6 26.08 21.78 -18.62
CA ARG A 6 26.23 20.51 -17.91
C ARG A 6 24.98 19.69 -18.15
N SER A 7 25.16 18.48 -18.66
CA SER A 7 24.08 17.53 -18.84
C SER A 7 23.36 17.31 -17.52
N PRO A 8 22.01 17.28 -17.54
CA PRO A 8 21.21 16.97 -16.35
C PRO A 8 21.68 15.67 -15.71
N SER A 9 21.83 15.67 -14.37
CA SER A 9 22.13 14.44 -13.66
C SER A 9 21.06 13.37 -13.98
N PRO A 10 21.42 12.08 -13.98
CA PRO A 10 20.46 10.99 -14.21
C PRO A 10 19.23 11.07 -13.28
N GLN A 11 19.40 11.67 -12.10
CA GLN A 11 18.32 11.94 -11.15
C GLN A 11 17.32 12.99 -11.64
N LEU A 12 17.78 14.05 -12.31
CA LEU A 12 16.91 15.11 -12.85
C LEU A 12 16.05 14.59 -14.02
N ARG A 13 16.56 13.64 -14.80
CA ARG A 13 15.79 12.93 -15.84
C ARG A 13 14.64 12.12 -15.25
N LEU A 14 14.95 11.30 -14.25
CA LEU A 14 13.94 10.53 -13.54
C LEU A 14 12.94 11.46 -12.84
N ALA A 15 13.42 12.61 -12.35
CA ALA A 15 12.57 13.64 -11.76
C ALA A 15 11.57 14.24 -12.74
N ALA A 16 12.05 14.65 -13.91
CA ALA A 16 11.19 15.15 -14.98
C ALA A 16 10.18 14.09 -15.43
N CYS A 17 10.63 12.85 -15.65
CA CYS A 17 9.77 11.74 -16.05
C CYS A 17 8.66 11.47 -15.00
N CYS A 18 9.00 11.26 -13.74
CA CYS A 18 7.99 11.02 -12.71
C CYS A 18 7.04 12.22 -12.51
N SER A 19 7.55 13.45 -12.59
CA SER A 19 6.71 14.65 -12.47
C SER A 19 5.70 14.74 -13.61
N LEU A 20 6.14 14.50 -14.86
CA LEU A 20 5.27 14.49 -16.03
C LEU A 20 4.25 13.35 -15.99
N ALA A 21 4.67 12.15 -15.54
CA ALA A 21 3.77 11.02 -15.34
C ALA A 21 2.66 11.32 -14.33
N VAL A 22 3.01 12.00 -13.23
CA VAL A 22 2.04 12.45 -12.23
C VAL A 22 1.11 13.50 -12.81
N VAL A 23 1.63 14.51 -13.51
CA VAL A 23 0.78 15.53 -14.16
C VAL A 23 -0.19 14.90 -15.16
N GLU A 24 0.26 13.93 -15.95
CA GLU A 24 -0.58 13.18 -16.88
C GLU A 24 -1.65 12.37 -16.13
N LEU A 25 -1.28 11.65 -15.07
CA LEU A 25 -2.22 10.91 -14.23
C LEU A 25 -3.28 11.85 -13.61
N LEU A 26 -2.87 13.02 -13.12
CA LEU A 26 -3.79 14.01 -12.52
C LEU A 26 -4.73 14.61 -13.56
N ALA A 27 -4.20 15.03 -14.71
CA ALA A 27 -4.99 15.55 -15.81
C ALA A 27 -6.02 14.52 -16.30
N THR A 28 -5.66 13.23 -16.29
CA THR A 28 -6.53 12.14 -16.74
C THR A 28 -7.49 11.60 -15.68
N THR A 29 -7.25 11.82 -14.38
CA THR A 29 -8.13 11.28 -13.33
C THR A 29 -9.08 12.31 -12.75
N LEU A 30 -8.62 13.56 -12.61
CA LEU A 30 -9.38 14.65 -11.98
C LEU A 30 -10.26 15.41 -12.96
N PHE A 31 -9.87 15.46 -14.23
CA PHE A 31 -10.56 16.22 -15.27
C PHE A 31 -10.99 15.27 -16.39
N ALA A 32 -12.24 15.40 -16.88
CA ALA A 32 -12.78 14.66 -18.02
C ALA A 32 -12.78 13.11 -17.87
N ARG A 33 -13.65 12.57 -16.99
CA ARG A 33 -13.91 11.13 -16.92
C ARG A 33 -14.57 10.66 -18.21
N LEU A 34 -13.96 9.68 -18.88
CA LEU A 34 -14.56 9.05 -20.05
C LEU A 34 -15.59 7.99 -19.62
N PRO A 35 -16.70 7.82 -20.36
CA PRO A 35 -17.68 6.74 -20.16
C PRO A 35 -17.05 5.36 -20.47
N ASP A 36 -17.86 4.29 -20.53
CA ASP A 36 -17.37 2.94 -20.85
C ASP A 36 -16.77 2.87 -22.27
N VAL A 37 -15.45 3.08 -22.34
CA VAL A 37 -14.70 3.19 -23.58
C VAL A 37 -14.69 1.90 -24.39
N TRP A 38 -14.90 0.72 -23.80
CA TRP A 38 -14.84 -0.54 -24.56
C TRP A 38 -16.03 -0.73 -25.49
N ASN A 39 -17.20 -0.30 -25.05
CA ASN A 39 -18.44 -0.41 -25.83
C ASN A 39 -18.59 0.73 -26.83
N ILE A 40 -18.06 1.91 -26.52
CA ILE A 40 -18.24 3.12 -27.33
C ILE A 40 -17.04 3.34 -28.27
N TRP A 41 -15.80 3.22 -27.75
CA TRP A 41 -14.57 3.49 -28.51
C TRP A 41 -13.50 2.42 -28.27
N PRO A 42 -13.60 1.24 -28.90
CA PRO A 42 -12.68 0.12 -28.67
C PRO A 42 -11.19 0.49 -28.79
N VAL A 43 -10.85 1.43 -29.68
CA VAL A 43 -9.47 1.93 -29.85
C VAL A 43 -8.91 2.57 -28.58
N ILE A 44 -9.75 3.31 -27.84
CA ILE A 44 -9.37 3.91 -26.55
C ILE A 44 -9.17 2.79 -25.51
N GLY A 45 -10.06 1.80 -25.49
CA GLY A 45 -9.91 0.62 -24.65
C GLY A 45 -8.59 -0.11 -24.87
N VAL A 46 -8.22 -0.36 -26.14
CA VAL A 46 -6.94 -0.98 -26.51
C VAL A 46 -5.75 -0.13 -26.06
N ALA A 47 -5.79 1.19 -26.28
CA ALA A 47 -4.73 2.09 -25.86
C ALA A 47 -4.55 2.09 -24.33
N HIS A 48 -5.65 2.13 -23.56
CA HIS A 48 -5.62 2.03 -22.10
C HIS A 48 -5.10 0.67 -21.63
N ALA A 49 -5.49 -0.43 -22.30
CA ALA A 49 -4.98 -1.77 -21.99
C ALA A 49 -3.47 -1.87 -22.24
N ALA A 50 -2.98 -1.32 -23.35
CA ALA A 50 -1.55 -1.29 -23.67
C ALA A 50 -0.75 -0.53 -22.60
N VAL A 51 -1.25 0.62 -22.12
CA VAL A 51 -0.64 1.37 -21.02
C VAL A 51 -0.61 0.54 -19.73
N LYS A 52 -1.72 -0.13 -19.38
CA LYS A 52 -1.77 -1.00 -18.18
C LYS A 52 -0.80 -2.17 -18.28
N ILE A 53 -0.70 -2.83 -19.45
CA ILE A 53 0.30 -3.88 -19.72
C ILE A 53 1.70 -3.32 -19.54
N LEU A 54 1.99 -2.15 -20.10
CA LEU A 54 3.31 -1.54 -20.00
C LEU A 54 3.68 -1.26 -18.54
N VAL A 55 2.79 -0.65 -17.76
CA VAL A 55 3.01 -0.35 -16.34
C VAL A 55 3.26 -1.63 -15.55
N LEU A 56 2.42 -2.65 -15.72
CA LEU A 56 2.57 -3.94 -15.05
C LEU A 56 3.86 -4.64 -15.47
N SER A 57 4.18 -4.63 -16.77
CA SER A 57 5.40 -5.22 -17.32
C SER A 57 6.65 -4.50 -16.79
N LEU A 58 6.64 -3.17 -16.64
CA LEU A 58 7.75 -2.42 -16.05
C LEU A 58 7.97 -2.80 -14.57
N ALA A 59 6.88 -2.97 -13.80
CA ALA A 59 6.97 -3.42 -12.42
C ALA A 59 7.55 -4.85 -12.31
N ILE A 60 7.03 -5.78 -13.13
CA ILE A 60 7.52 -7.16 -13.19
C ILE A 60 8.97 -7.20 -13.68
N PHE A 61 9.31 -6.38 -14.68
CA PHE A 61 10.67 -6.27 -15.19
C PHE A 61 11.62 -5.81 -14.08
N ALA A 62 11.26 -4.80 -13.29
CA ALA A 62 12.07 -4.34 -12.17
C ALA A 62 12.33 -5.46 -11.14
N LEU A 63 11.34 -6.32 -10.88
CA LEU A 63 11.47 -7.48 -9.99
C LEU A 63 12.38 -8.57 -10.58
N ILE A 64 12.11 -9.01 -11.81
CA ILE A 64 12.85 -10.11 -12.45
C ILE A 64 14.30 -9.70 -12.73
N SER A 65 14.51 -8.44 -13.14
CA SER A 65 15.84 -7.90 -13.46
C SER A 65 16.62 -7.39 -12.23
N TRP A 66 16.05 -7.46 -11.03
CA TRP A 66 16.71 -7.03 -9.79
C TRP A 66 18.13 -7.61 -9.56
N PRO A 67 18.43 -8.88 -9.93
CA PRO A 67 19.79 -9.41 -9.85
C PRO A 67 20.79 -8.65 -10.74
N LYS A 68 20.34 -8.08 -11.86
CA LYS A 68 21.12 -7.29 -12.82
C LYS A 68 21.09 -5.78 -12.54
N ARG A 69 20.49 -5.32 -11.43
CA ARG A 69 20.29 -3.89 -11.15
C ARG A 69 21.56 -3.05 -11.22
N ALA A 70 22.72 -3.59 -10.80
CA ALA A 70 23.98 -2.85 -10.84
C ALA A 70 24.42 -2.54 -12.29
N GLU A 71 24.28 -3.52 -13.17
CA GLU A 71 24.55 -3.37 -14.60
C GLU A 71 23.56 -2.40 -15.26
N ILE A 72 22.27 -2.52 -14.93
CA ILE A 72 21.21 -1.63 -15.43
C ILE A 72 21.47 -0.18 -14.98
N ILE A 73 21.81 0.05 -13.71
CA ILE A 73 22.13 1.38 -13.18
C ILE A 73 23.38 1.94 -13.84
N SER A 74 24.41 1.11 -14.04
CA SER A 74 25.63 1.51 -14.74
C SER A 74 25.33 1.92 -16.20
N ALA A 75 24.58 1.09 -16.94
CA ALA A 75 24.14 1.38 -18.30
C ALA A 75 23.31 2.67 -18.37
N PHE A 76 22.43 2.90 -17.40
CA PHE A 76 21.62 4.11 -17.29
C PHE A 76 22.49 5.35 -17.09
N ASN A 77 23.40 5.32 -16.12
CA ASN A 77 24.30 6.43 -15.83
C ASN A 77 25.18 6.74 -17.05
N ASN A 78 25.77 5.72 -17.69
CA ASN A 78 26.63 5.91 -18.86
C ASN A 78 25.86 6.47 -20.06
N SER A 79 24.63 6.02 -20.27
CA SER A 79 23.81 6.47 -21.42
C SER A 79 23.27 7.89 -21.26
N THR A 80 23.19 8.40 -20.03
CA THR A 80 22.55 9.69 -19.71
C THR A 80 23.52 10.87 -19.66
N VAL A 81 24.84 10.61 -19.60
CA VAL A 81 25.89 11.65 -19.47
C VAL A 81 25.86 12.67 -20.60
N ASP A 82 25.57 12.30 -21.84
CA ASP A 82 25.60 13.24 -22.98
C ASP A 82 24.24 13.49 -23.63
N ALA A 83 23.17 12.95 -23.04
CA ALA A 83 21.85 13.01 -23.66
C ALA A 83 21.12 14.32 -23.28
N PRO A 84 20.52 15.04 -24.25
CA PRO A 84 19.73 16.23 -23.95
C PRO A 84 18.37 15.87 -23.35
N VAL A 85 17.96 16.58 -22.29
CA VAL A 85 16.68 16.36 -21.57
C VAL A 85 15.63 17.39 -21.93
N LEU A 86 16.05 18.65 -22.12
CA LEU A 86 15.12 19.75 -22.37
C LEU A 86 14.24 19.54 -23.63
N PRO A 87 14.78 19.12 -24.80
CA PRO A 87 13.94 18.89 -25.98
C PRO A 87 13.02 17.68 -25.81
N THR A 88 13.47 16.60 -25.17
CA THR A 88 12.63 15.42 -24.91
C THR A 88 11.52 15.71 -23.91
N ALA A 89 11.82 16.48 -22.86
CA ALA A 89 10.82 16.95 -21.89
C ALA A 89 9.82 17.90 -22.54
N ALA A 90 10.24 18.82 -23.41
CA ALA A 90 9.34 19.73 -24.11
C ALA A 90 8.35 18.98 -25.03
N VAL A 91 8.86 17.99 -25.79
CA VAL A 91 8.00 17.10 -26.61
C VAL A 91 7.02 16.32 -25.74
N SER A 92 7.47 15.83 -24.58
CA SER A 92 6.61 15.10 -23.66
C SER A 92 5.52 15.97 -23.05
N ILE A 93 5.86 17.20 -22.63
CA ILE A 93 4.87 18.18 -22.17
C ILE A 93 3.83 18.47 -23.25
N ALA A 94 4.27 18.72 -24.49
CA ALA A 94 3.36 18.97 -25.60
C ALA A 94 2.42 17.77 -25.86
N ALA A 95 2.97 16.54 -25.86
CA ALA A 95 2.18 15.32 -26.05
C ALA A 95 1.14 15.11 -24.94
N VAL A 96 1.52 15.35 -23.67
CA VAL A 96 0.60 15.26 -22.51
C VAL A 96 -0.50 16.32 -22.61
N LEU A 97 -0.17 17.57 -22.96
CA LEU A 97 -1.15 18.63 -23.15
C LEU A 97 -2.13 18.32 -24.28
N CYS A 98 -1.64 17.86 -25.43
CA CYS A 98 -2.50 17.45 -26.54
C CYS A 98 -3.44 16.31 -26.13
N THR A 99 -2.93 15.30 -25.42
CA THR A 99 -3.72 14.17 -24.92
C THR A 99 -4.82 14.65 -23.97
N ALA A 100 -4.50 15.57 -23.06
CA ALA A 100 -5.47 16.14 -22.13
C ALA A 100 -6.57 16.97 -22.84
N LEU A 101 -6.19 17.80 -23.82
CA LEU A 101 -7.13 18.61 -24.60
C LEU A 101 -8.10 17.76 -25.42
N ILE A 102 -7.59 16.75 -26.14
CA ILE A 102 -8.43 15.85 -26.94
C ILE A 102 -9.35 15.05 -26.03
N ARG A 103 -8.84 14.60 -24.88
CA ARG A 103 -9.66 13.88 -23.90
C ARG A 103 -10.81 14.74 -23.37
N TYR A 104 -10.53 15.99 -23.02
CA TYR A 104 -11.54 16.94 -22.58
C TYR A 104 -12.62 17.13 -23.65
N TYR A 105 -12.21 17.30 -24.91
CA TYR A 105 -13.14 17.37 -26.04
C TYR A 105 -14.02 16.12 -26.17
N ILE A 106 -13.45 14.92 -26.07
CA ILE A 106 -14.21 13.66 -26.14
C ILE A 106 -15.20 13.53 -24.98
N ALA A 107 -14.84 14.00 -23.78
CA ALA A 107 -15.69 13.90 -22.61
C ALA A 107 -16.94 14.82 -22.70
N GLU A 108 -16.83 15.95 -23.38
CA GLU A 108 -17.93 16.92 -23.56
C GLU A 108 -18.73 16.70 -24.85
N ALA A 109 -18.16 15.98 -25.83
CA ALA A 109 -18.78 15.78 -27.14
C ALA A 109 -19.82 14.63 -27.14
N PRO A 110 -20.89 14.72 -27.97
CA PRO A 110 -21.83 13.62 -28.19
C PRO A 110 -21.11 12.36 -28.68
N GLN A 111 -21.53 11.17 -28.22
CA GLN A 111 -20.82 9.91 -28.46
C GLN A 111 -20.65 9.60 -29.95
N ASP A 112 -21.61 9.99 -30.78
CA ASP A 112 -21.68 9.65 -32.21
C ASP A 112 -20.68 10.43 -33.08
N THR A 113 -20.15 11.56 -32.60
CA THR A 113 -19.31 12.49 -33.38
C THR A 113 -17.81 12.34 -33.12
N THR A 114 -17.42 11.42 -32.25
CA THR A 114 -16.07 11.38 -31.65
C THR A 114 -15.17 10.29 -32.21
N THR A 115 -15.57 9.56 -33.25
CA THR A 115 -14.78 8.45 -33.82
C THR A 115 -13.36 8.88 -34.21
N LEU A 116 -13.20 9.97 -34.98
CA LEU A 116 -11.87 10.49 -35.34
C LEU A 116 -11.09 10.97 -34.11
N ALA A 117 -11.76 11.66 -33.18
CA ALA A 117 -11.16 12.12 -31.94
C ALA A 117 -10.65 10.95 -31.09
N SER A 118 -11.33 9.80 -31.10
CA SER A 118 -10.93 8.59 -30.37
C SER A 118 -9.62 7.99 -30.87
N TYR A 119 -9.41 7.95 -32.19
CA TYR A 119 -8.13 7.55 -32.80
C TYR A 119 -7.03 8.57 -32.50
N LEU A 120 -7.34 9.86 -32.59
CA LEU A 120 -6.40 10.94 -32.28
C LEU A 120 -5.97 10.90 -30.81
N TYR A 121 -6.90 10.60 -29.90
CA TYR A 121 -6.62 10.38 -28.48
C TYR A 121 -5.70 9.18 -28.28
N ALA A 122 -6.00 8.04 -28.89
CA ALA A 122 -5.16 6.84 -28.78
C ALA A 122 -3.72 7.10 -29.31
N ALA A 123 -3.59 7.85 -30.41
CA ALA A 123 -2.29 8.21 -30.98
C ALA A 123 -1.50 9.19 -30.08
N THR A 124 -2.17 10.22 -29.56
CA THR A 124 -1.53 11.19 -28.66
C THR A 124 -1.17 10.58 -27.31
N LEU A 125 -2.01 9.71 -26.75
CA LEU A 125 -1.68 8.91 -25.56
C LEU A 125 -0.45 8.03 -25.78
N SER A 126 -0.39 7.32 -26.91
CA SER A 126 0.77 6.48 -27.25
C SER A 126 2.04 7.32 -27.39
N THR A 127 1.92 8.50 -28.01
CA THR A 127 3.02 9.46 -28.16
C THR A 127 3.47 10.01 -26.80
N ALA A 128 2.53 10.33 -25.91
CA ALA A 128 2.82 10.78 -24.54
C ALA A 128 3.61 9.71 -23.77
N VAL A 129 3.14 8.46 -23.79
CA VAL A 129 3.81 7.33 -23.12
C VAL A 129 5.22 7.10 -23.67
N VAL A 130 5.39 7.06 -25.00
CA VAL A 130 6.71 6.88 -25.62
C VAL A 130 7.65 8.05 -25.29
N SER A 131 7.14 9.29 -25.37
CA SER A 131 7.92 10.47 -25.03
C SER A 131 8.37 10.43 -23.56
N LEU A 132 7.52 9.96 -22.65
CA LEU A 132 7.80 9.84 -21.23
C LEU A 132 8.90 8.79 -20.96
N LEU A 133 8.85 7.64 -21.64
CA LEU A 133 9.93 6.64 -21.59
C LEU A 133 11.28 7.22 -22.06
N LEU A 134 11.26 8.09 -23.08
CA LEU A 134 12.46 8.74 -23.62
C LEU A 134 12.99 9.89 -22.73
N VAL A 135 12.11 10.57 -22.01
CA VAL A 135 12.50 11.51 -20.94
C VAL A 135 13.17 10.74 -19.81
N GLY A 136 12.58 9.62 -19.39
CA GLY A 136 13.12 8.74 -18.36
C GLY A 136 14.53 8.24 -18.70
N ALA A 137 14.71 7.69 -19.91
CA ALA A 137 16.01 7.22 -20.38
C ALA A 137 16.17 7.37 -21.91
N PRO A 138 17.37 7.67 -22.41
CA PRO A 138 17.60 7.84 -23.84
C PRO A 138 17.48 6.52 -24.62
N ILE A 139 17.29 6.60 -25.93
CA ILE A 139 17.12 5.41 -26.78
C ILE A 139 18.36 4.48 -26.76
N SER A 140 19.56 5.02 -26.52
CA SER A 140 20.78 4.25 -26.32
C SER A 140 20.67 3.29 -25.13
N PHE A 141 20.12 3.76 -24.00
CA PHE A 141 19.86 2.93 -22.83
C PHE A 141 18.87 1.81 -23.15
N TRP A 142 17.74 2.14 -23.77
CA TRP A 142 16.71 1.14 -24.12
C TRP A 142 17.24 0.07 -25.09
N ARG A 143 18.13 0.44 -26.03
CA ARG A 143 18.81 -0.52 -26.91
C ARG A 143 19.74 -1.46 -26.14
N ILE A 144 20.44 -0.97 -25.11
CA ILE A 144 21.27 -1.81 -24.23
C ILE A 144 20.36 -2.78 -23.48
N ILE A 145 19.30 -2.30 -22.82
CA ILE A 145 18.37 -3.15 -22.07
C ILE A 145 17.71 -4.21 -22.96
N ALA A 146 17.31 -3.84 -24.18
CA ALA A 146 16.75 -4.78 -25.16
C ALA A 146 17.71 -5.92 -25.55
N ARG A 147 19.02 -5.69 -25.48
CA ARG A 147 20.05 -6.70 -25.77
C ARG A 147 20.43 -7.51 -24.53
N THR A 148 20.69 -6.85 -23.41
CA THR A 148 21.24 -7.46 -22.19
C THR A 148 20.18 -8.14 -21.33
N CYS A 149 18.94 -7.66 -21.37
CA CYS A 149 17.82 -8.15 -20.56
C CYS A 149 16.68 -8.71 -21.42
N ARG A 150 17.00 -9.31 -22.58
CA ARG A 150 16.00 -9.78 -23.54
C ARG A 150 15.01 -10.78 -22.93
N LEU A 151 15.53 -11.75 -22.17
CA LEU A 151 14.69 -12.76 -21.54
C LEU A 151 13.76 -12.14 -20.49
N GLU A 152 14.30 -11.25 -19.65
CA GLU A 152 13.55 -10.55 -18.62
C GLU A 152 12.46 -9.65 -19.23
N LEU A 153 12.75 -8.97 -20.34
CA LEU A 153 11.75 -8.20 -21.10
C LEU A 153 10.63 -9.08 -21.63
N VAL A 154 10.97 -10.21 -22.29
CA VAL A 154 9.97 -11.14 -22.83
C VAL A 154 9.11 -11.73 -21.71
N LEU A 155 9.73 -12.16 -20.61
CA LEU A 155 9.00 -12.68 -19.45
C LEU A 155 8.12 -11.60 -18.82
N SER A 156 8.62 -10.38 -18.67
CA SER A 156 7.85 -9.27 -18.08
C SER A 156 6.63 -8.90 -18.94
N LEU A 157 6.78 -8.88 -20.26
CA LEU A 157 5.69 -8.61 -21.20
C LEU A 157 4.69 -9.76 -21.22
N PHE A 158 5.17 -11.01 -21.21
CA PHE A 158 4.32 -12.19 -21.10
C PHE A 158 3.49 -12.16 -19.83
N PHE A 159 4.11 -11.94 -18.66
CA PHE A 159 3.39 -11.88 -17.40
C PHE A 159 2.50 -10.64 -17.27
N GLY A 160 2.89 -9.50 -17.88
CA GLY A 160 2.05 -8.30 -17.95
C GLY A 160 0.79 -8.52 -18.80
N LEU A 161 0.95 -9.14 -19.97
CA LEU A 161 -0.16 -9.53 -20.84
C LEU A 161 -1.02 -10.61 -20.19
N PHE A 162 -0.41 -11.66 -19.64
CA PHE A 162 -1.09 -12.71 -18.91
C PHE A 162 -1.88 -12.15 -17.75
N GLY A 163 -1.31 -11.23 -16.97
CA GLY A 163 -1.98 -10.56 -15.86
C GLY A 163 -3.22 -9.78 -16.28
N LEU A 164 -3.18 -9.05 -17.41
CA LEU A 164 -4.37 -8.38 -17.93
C LEU A 164 -5.39 -9.35 -18.53
N VAL A 165 -4.96 -10.33 -19.33
CA VAL A 165 -5.87 -11.32 -19.94
C VAL A 165 -6.56 -12.13 -18.86
N VAL A 166 -5.82 -12.62 -17.88
CA VAL A 166 -6.38 -13.31 -16.72
C VAL A 166 -7.23 -12.35 -15.90
N GLY A 167 -6.82 -11.10 -15.68
CA GLY A 167 -7.64 -10.13 -14.95
C GLY A 167 -8.97 -9.81 -15.64
N GLU A 168 -8.98 -9.67 -16.97
CA GLU A 168 -10.18 -9.43 -17.76
C GLU A 168 -11.04 -10.69 -17.89
N LEU A 169 -10.40 -11.85 -18.05
CA LEU A 169 -11.07 -13.15 -18.04
C LEU A 169 -11.67 -13.45 -16.68
N LEU A 170 -11.00 -13.09 -15.57
CA LEU A 170 -11.55 -13.17 -14.22
C LEU A 170 -12.64 -12.13 -13.96
N LYS A 171 -12.70 -11.01 -14.69
CA LYS A 171 -13.85 -10.09 -14.63
C LYS A 171 -15.05 -10.64 -15.40
N ARG A 172 -14.82 -11.15 -16.60
CA ARG A 172 -15.87 -11.68 -17.50
C ARG A 172 -16.39 -13.05 -17.05
N ALA A 173 -15.46 -13.93 -16.71
CA ALA A 173 -15.72 -15.23 -16.11
C ALA A 173 -15.73 -15.15 -14.58
N GLY A 174 -15.71 -13.97 -13.95
CA GLY A 174 -15.77 -13.84 -12.49
C GLY A 174 -17.02 -14.49 -11.92
N GLY A 175 -18.13 -14.39 -12.63
CA GLY A 175 -19.35 -15.13 -12.30
C GLY A 175 -19.25 -16.65 -12.50
N SER A 176 -18.23 -17.17 -13.20
CA SER A 176 -18.01 -18.60 -13.47
C SER A 176 -16.85 -19.17 -12.65
N PHE A 177 -15.66 -18.57 -12.62
CA PHE A 177 -14.53 -19.09 -11.82
C PHE A 177 -14.72 -18.89 -10.31
N PHE A 178 -15.31 -17.76 -9.89
CA PHE A 178 -15.74 -17.54 -8.51
C PHE A 178 -17.22 -17.90 -8.31
N SER A 179 -17.81 -18.66 -9.25
CA SER A 179 -19.18 -19.15 -9.09
C SER A 179 -19.28 -20.03 -7.85
N GLU A 180 -20.48 -20.09 -7.29
CA GLU A 180 -20.76 -20.99 -6.19
C GLU A 180 -20.53 -22.47 -6.52
N GLU A 181 -20.67 -22.85 -7.79
CA GLU A 181 -20.54 -24.23 -8.24
C GLU A 181 -19.10 -24.71 -8.18
N ASN A 182 -18.15 -23.87 -8.61
CA ASN A 182 -16.73 -24.25 -8.66
C ASN A 182 -16.08 -24.37 -7.28
N TRP A 183 -16.64 -23.68 -6.28
CA TRP A 183 -16.15 -23.71 -4.89
C TRP A 183 -17.13 -24.41 -3.95
N ALA A 184 -18.14 -25.11 -4.47
CA ALA A 184 -19.19 -25.75 -3.68
C ALA A 184 -18.59 -26.71 -2.65
N GLU A 185 -17.70 -27.61 -3.07
CA GLU A 185 -17.06 -28.60 -2.19
C GLU A 185 -16.24 -27.94 -1.08
N LEU A 186 -15.46 -26.91 -1.41
CA LEU A 186 -14.68 -26.18 -0.42
C LEU A 186 -15.58 -25.41 0.55
N SER A 187 -16.68 -24.82 0.03
CA SER A 187 -17.68 -24.16 0.85
C SER A 187 -18.35 -25.14 1.81
N HIS A 188 -18.74 -26.32 1.35
CA HIS A 188 -19.31 -27.39 2.18
C HIS A 188 -18.33 -27.85 3.25
N ALA A 189 -17.06 -28.08 2.90
CA ALA A 189 -16.04 -28.47 3.87
C ALA A 189 -15.81 -27.37 4.93
N THR A 190 -15.79 -26.10 4.50
CA THR A 190 -15.64 -24.94 5.40
C THR A 190 -16.85 -24.81 6.33
N LEU A 191 -18.06 -24.93 5.79
CA LEU A 191 -19.32 -24.87 6.54
C LEU A 191 -19.35 -26.00 7.60
N GLN A 192 -19.00 -27.22 7.21
CA GLN A 192 -18.96 -28.38 8.10
C GLN A 192 -17.96 -28.17 9.25
N LEU A 193 -16.73 -27.75 8.94
CA LEU A 193 -15.71 -27.50 9.96
C LEU A 193 -16.11 -26.35 10.89
N SER A 194 -16.69 -25.28 10.33
CA SER A 194 -17.19 -24.14 11.10
C SER A 194 -18.34 -24.54 12.02
N TYR A 195 -19.25 -25.41 11.55
CA TYR A 195 -20.31 -25.98 12.37
C TYR A 195 -19.75 -26.78 13.54
N TRP A 196 -18.77 -27.67 13.31
CA TRP A 196 -18.17 -28.45 14.40
C TRP A 196 -17.49 -27.57 15.44
N ILE A 197 -16.75 -26.54 15.01
CA ILE A 197 -16.13 -25.57 15.91
C ILE A 197 -17.20 -24.83 16.72
N ALA A 198 -18.21 -24.25 16.07
CA ALA A 198 -19.26 -23.50 16.75
C ALA A 198 -20.09 -24.40 17.70
N LYS A 199 -20.46 -25.61 17.26
CA LYS A 199 -21.20 -26.59 18.06
C LYS A 199 -20.47 -27.04 19.31
N SER A 200 -19.13 -27.07 19.27
CA SER A 200 -18.30 -27.39 20.45
C SER A 200 -18.35 -26.30 21.54
N ILE A 201 -18.72 -25.07 21.17
CA ILE A 201 -18.79 -23.92 22.08
C ILE A 201 -20.25 -23.64 22.48
N ASP A 202 -21.18 -23.70 21.52
CA ASP A 202 -22.60 -23.46 21.72
C ASP A 202 -23.45 -24.63 21.20
N SER A 203 -24.09 -25.34 22.13
CA SER A 203 -25.00 -26.45 21.83
C SER A 203 -26.23 -26.03 21.00
N GLY A 204 -26.60 -24.74 20.99
CA GLY A 204 -27.68 -24.17 20.20
C GLY A 204 -27.34 -23.95 18.72
N THR A 205 -26.09 -24.24 18.30
CA THR A 205 -25.67 -24.11 16.91
C THR A 205 -26.40 -25.12 16.01
N PHE A 206 -26.89 -24.66 14.86
CA PHE A 206 -27.53 -25.45 13.82
C PHE A 206 -26.95 -25.13 12.44
N MET A 207 -27.11 -26.06 11.50
CA MET A 207 -26.64 -25.93 10.13
C MET A 207 -27.67 -26.56 9.19
N ASP A 208 -27.99 -25.86 8.11
CA ASP A 208 -28.77 -26.39 6.98
C ASP A 208 -27.86 -26.56 5.76
N HIS A 209 -27.69 -27.81 5.34
CA HIS A 209 -26.86 -28.19 4.20
C HIS A 209 -27.42 -27.71 2.86
N GLY A 210 -28.75 -27.67 2.70
CA GLY A 210 -29.39 -27.36 1.42
C GLY A 210 -29.31 -25.88 1.08
N THR A 211 -29.50 -25.01 2.09
CA THR A 211 -29.47 -23.55 1.93
C THR A 211 -28.12 -22.92 2.30
N ARG A 212 -27.17 -23.73 2.79
CA ARG A 212 -25.84 -23.31 3.30
C ARG A 212 -25.93 -22.28 4.42
N ILE A 213 -26.90 -22.47 5.31
CA ILE A 213 -27.12 -21.59 6.46
C ILE A 213 -26.42 -22.19 7.68
N LEU A 214 -25.66 -21.36 8.39
CA LEU A 214 -25.11 -21.66 9.71
C LEU A 214 -25.65 -20.64 10.71
N GLY A 215 -26.08 -21.07 11.89
CA GLY A 215 -26.65 -20.17 12.88
C GLY A 215 -26.56 -20.70 14.31
N ALA A 216 -26.83 -19.80 15.25
CA ALA A 216 -26.99 -20.07 16.67
C ALA A 216 -28.08 -19.15 17.23
N GLY A 217 -29.07 -19.73 17.92
CA GLY A 217 -30.22 -18.98 18.44
C GLY A 217 -30.97 -18.22 17.33
N ASN A 218 -31.10 -16.90 17.48
CA ASN A 218 -31.83 -16.04 16.54
C ASN A 218 -30.94 -15.43 15.44
N PHE A 219 -29.65 -15.77 15.40
CA PHE A 219 -28.71 -15.25 14.42
C PHE A 219 -28.25 -16.36 13.48
N SER A 220 -28.36 -16.14 12.18
CA SER A 220 -27.94 -17.07 11.15
C SER A 220 -27.41 -16.33 9.94
N VAL A 221 -26.43 -16.93 9.26
CA VAL A 221 -25.82 -16.36 8.07
C VAL A 221 -25.79 -17.41 6.97
N GLN A 222 -26.11 -16.98 5.76
CA GLN A 222 -25.95 -17.79 4.56
C GLN A 222 -24.50 -17.68 4.07
N ILE A 223 -23.83 -18.83 3.91
CA ILE A 223 -22.43 -18.90 3.50
C ILE A 223 -22.32 -18.96 1.98
N PHE A 224 -21.87 -17.86 1.39
CA PHE A 224 -21.58 -17.75 -0.05
C PHE A 224 -20.18 -18.27 -0.38
N ALA A 225 -19.89 -18.47 -1.67
CA ALA A 225 -18.58 -18.93 -2.15
C ALA A 225 -17.40 -18.13 -1.58
N ALA A 226 -17.53 -16.82 -1.49
CA ALA A 226 -16.49 -15.93 -0.93
C ALA A 226 -16.10 -16.30 0.52
N CYS A 227 -16.99 -16.94 1.28
CA CYS A 227 -16.74 -17.39 2.65
C CYS A 227 -16.01 -18.73 2.73
N SER A 228 -15.80 -19.46 1.62
CA SER A 228 -15.07 -20.74 1.60
C SER A 228 -13.56 -20.61 1.90
N GLY A 229 -13.03 -19.39 1.87
CA GLY A 229 -11.63 -19.10 2.22
C GLY A 229 -10.64 -19.16 1.05
N TYR A 230 -11.12 -19.36 -0.19
CA TYR A 230 -10.23 -19.38 -1.36
C TYR A 230 -9.44 -18.08 -1.54
N GLU A 231 -10.01 -16.91 -1.20
CA GLU A 231 -9.34 -15.62 -1.35
C GLU A 231 -8.08 -15.56 -0.50
N GLY A 232 -8.18 -15.98 0.76
CA GLY A 232 -7.04 -16.05 1.68
C GLY A 232 -5.99 -17.05 1.21
N MET A 233 -6.41 -18.20 0.67
CA MET A 233 -5.50 -19.22 0.13
C MET A 233 -4.73 -18.73 -1.10
N ILE A 234 -5.40 -18.02 -2.01
CA ILE A 234 -4.75 -17.39 -3.16
C ILE A 234 -3.77 -16.32 -2.68
N LEU A 235 -4.17 -15.48 -1.73
CA LEU A 235 -3.32 -14.40 -1.22
C LEU A 235 -2.05 -14.95 -0.55
N ILE A 236 -2.16 -16.01 0.27
CA ILE A 236 -0.98 -16.62 0.90
C ILE A 236 -0.10 -17.36 -0.10
N ALA A 237 -0.68 -17.96 -1.16
CA ALA A 237 0.09 -18.56 -2.24
C ALA A 237 0.90 -17.51 -3.02
N VAL A 238 0.30 -16.35 -3.35
CA VAL A 238 1.01 -15.23 -3.99
C VAL A 238 2.15 -14.71 -3.09
N PHE A 239 1.89 -14.56 -1.79
CA PHE A 239 2.92 -14.20 -0.82
C PHE A 239 4.07 -15.22 -0.81
N LEU A 240 3.77 -16.52 -0.78
CA LEU A 240 4.77 -17.58 -0.80
C LEU A 240 5.62 -17.59 -2.07
N VAL A 241 5.01 -17.34 -3.24
CA VAL A 241 5.76 -17.17 -4.49
C VAL A 241 6.77 -16.04 -4.34
N GLY A 242 6.33 -14.87 -3.88
CA GLY A 242 7.23 -13.73 -3.65
C GLY A 242 8.35 -14.04 -2.65
N TYR A 243 8.00 -14.65 -1.51
CA TYR A 243 8.94 -15.05 -0.47
C TYR A 243 9.99 -16.04 -1.00
N ILE A 244 9.56 -17.09 -1.71
CA ILE A 244 10.45 -18.10 -2.28
C ILE A 244 11.37 -17.48 -3.35
N LEU A 245 10.85 -16.60 -4.19
CA LEU A 245 11.66 -15.91 -5.21
C LEU A 245 12.75 -15.02 -4.59
N LEU A 246 12.39 -14.24 -3.56
CA LEU A 246 13.32 -13.34 -2.87
C LEU A 246 14.39 -14.11 -2.09
N PHE A 247 14.01 -15.18 -1.39
CA PHE A 247 14.90 -15.95 -0.52
C PHE A 247 15.36 -17.29 -1.14
N ARG A 248 15.28 -17.45 -2.46
CA ARG A 248 15.56 -18.71 -3.18
C ARG A 248 16.91 -19.35 -2.84
N LYS A 249 17.92 -18.55 -2.49
CA LYS A 249 19.26 -19.03 -2.11
C LYS A 249 19.35 -19.52 -0.66
N ALA A 250 18.46 -19.04 0.20
CA ALA A 250 18.38 -19.42 1.62
C ALA A 250 17.43 -20.60 1.85
N LEU A 251 16.65 -21.00 0.84
CA LEU A 251 15.61 -22.02 0.93
C LEU A 251 16.02 -23.30 0.20
N ARG A 252 15.63 -24.45 0.75
CA ARG A 252 15.96 -25.77 0.24
C ARG A 252 14.88 -26.27 -0.71
N PHE A 253 15.25 -26.50 -1.96
CA PHE A 253 14.39 -27.11 -2.98
C PHE A 253 14.59 -28.64 -3.03
N PRO A 254 13.52 -29.42 -3.30
CA PRO A 254 12.13 -29.00 -3.52
C PRO A 254 11.31 -28.81 -2.23
N ASN A 255 11.86 -29.12 -1.05
CA ASN A 255 11.15 -29.14 0.23
C ASN A 255 10.33 -27.88 0.55
N VAL A 256 10.84 -26.70 0.17
CA VAL A 256 10.15 -25.43 0.36
C VAL A 256 8.75 -25.38 -0.28
N LEU A 257 8.50 -26.19 -1.32
CA LEU A 257 7.20 -26.26 -1.98
C LEU A 257 6.09 -26.83 -1.07
N VAL A 258 6.44 -27.56 -0.01
CA VAL A 258 5.49 -28.05 1.01
C VAL A 258 4.85 -26.89 1.80
N LEU A 259 5.46 -25.70 1.80
CA LEU A 259 4.86 -24.52 2.43
C LEU A 259 3.54 -24.10 1.77
N PHE A 260 3.34 -24.37 0.47
CA PHE A 260 2.07 -24.04 -0.21
C PHE A 260 0.87 -24.77 0.41
N PRO A 261 0.81 -26.12 0.40
CA PRO A 261 -0.32 -26.82 1.01
C PRO A 261 -0.42 -26.51 2.52
N LEU A 262 0.70 -26.42 3.25
CA LEU A 262 0.67 -26.13 4.68
C LEU A 262 0.05 -24.76 4.99
N ALA A 263 0.47 -23.70 4.29
CA ALA A 263 -0.01 -22.35 4.52
C ALA A 263 -1.46 -22.19 4.05
N MET A 264 -1.84 -22.78 2.91
CA MET A 264 -3.21 -22.75 2.42
C MET A 264 -4.16 -23.47 3.37
N THR A 265 -3.78 -24.66 3.88
CA THR A 265 -4.56 -25.37 4.89
C THR A 265 -4.67 -24.58 6.20
N ALA A 266 -3.60 -23.94 6.66
CA ALA A 266 -3.65 -23.10 7.85
C ALA A 266 -4.63 -21.93 7.68
N ILE A 267 -4.60 -21.24 6.54
CA ILE A 267 -5.56 -20.17 6.22
C ILE A 267 -7.00 -20.70 6.15
N TRP A 268 -7.21 -21.86 5.54
CA TRP A 268 -8.52 -22.49 5.46
C TRP A 268 -9.10 -22.81 6.85
N ILE A 269 -8.28 -23.37 7.75
CA ILE A 269 -8.67 -23.67 9.13
C ILE A 269 -9.02 -22.38 9.87
N LEU A 270 -8.16 -21.35 9.78
CA LEU A 270 -8.42 -20.05 10.41
C LEU A 270 -9.69 -19.39 9.84
N ASN A 271 -9.97 -19.54 8.55
CA ASN A 271 -11.22 -19.08 7.96
C ASN A 271 -12.44 -19.86 8.49
N SER A 272 -12.30 -21.12 8.86
CA SER A 272 -13.38 -21.87 9.53
C SER A 272 -13.63 -21.37 10.95
N PHE A 273 -12.56 -21.03 11.69
CA PHE A 273 -12.69 -20.32 12.98
C PHE A 273 -13.36 -18.95 12.83
N ARG A 274 -13.02 -18.20 11.77
CA ARG A 274 -13.66 -16.92 11.44
C ARG A 274 -15.17 -17.08 11.32
N ILE A 275 -15.65 -18.05 10.54
CA ILE A 275 -17.08 -18.25 10.37
C ILE A 275 -17.74 -18.69 11.68
N ALA A 276 -17.13 -19.63 12.39
CA ALA A 276 -17.66 -20.10 13.68
C ALA A 276 -17.82 -18.95 14.68
N PHE A 277 -16.78 -18.13 14.86
CA PHE A 277 -16.83 -16.98 15.76
C PHE A 277 -17.74 -15.87 15.27
N LEU A 278 -17.89 -15.68 13.95
CA LEU A 278 -18.87 -14.74 13.40
C LEU A 278 -20.29 -15.10 13.87
N ILE A 279 -20.66 -16.39 13.81
CA ILE A 279 -21.97 -16.85 14.29
C ILE A 279 -22.12 -16.65 15.79
N LEU A 280 -21.11 -17.03 16.58
CA LEU A 280 -21.17 -16.92 18.04
C LEU A 280 -21.22 -15.44 18.50
N ILE A 281 -20.44 -14.56 17.87
CA ILE A 281 -20.47 -13.12 18.15
C ILE A 281 -21.81 -12.54 17.74
N GLY A 282 -22.35 -12.91 16.58
CA GLY A 282 -23.64 -12.40 16.11
C GLY A 282 -24.80 -12.84 17.00
N ALA A 283 -24.75 -14.08 17.52
CA ALA A 283 -25.77 -14.64 18.38
C ALA A 283 -25.72 -14.10 19.82
N HIS A 284 -24.53 -13.96 20.40
CA HIS A 284 -24.36 -13.70 21.84
C HIS A 284 -23.88 -12.28 22.17
N LEU A 285 -23.32 -11.53 21.21
CA LEU A 285 -22.74 -10.21 21.46
C LEU A 285 -23.40 -9.11 20.63
N SER A 286 -23.24 -9.13 19.30
CA SER A 286 -23.83 -8.14 18.40
C SER A 286 -23.76 -8.61 16.94
N PRO A 287 -24.89 -8.65 16.21
CA PRO A 287 -24.91 -8.86 14.77
C PRO A 287 -24.07 -7.84 13.97
N GLU A 288 -24.04 -6.59 14.43
CA GLU A 288 -23.33 -5.50 13.77
C GLU A 288 -21.81 -5.68 13.84
N ILE A 289 -21.30 -6.09 15.01
CA ILE A 289 -19.87 -6.39 15.20
C ILE A 289 -19.47 -7.60 14.37
N ALA A 290 -20.32 -8.64 14.35
CA ALA A 290 -20.05 -9.86 13.60
C ALA A 290 -19.87 -9.59 12.09
N LEU A 291 -20.80 -8.83 11.49
CA LEU A 291 -20.84 -8.58 10.04
C LEU A 291 -19.93 -7.43 9.61
N GLY A 292 -19.88 -6.33 10.37
CA GLY A 292 -19.12 -5.13 10.02
C GLY A 292 -17.62 -5.26 10.33
N GLY A 293 -17.29 -5.47 11.60
CA GLY A 293 -15.91 -5.50 12.09
C GLY A 293 -15.25 -6.88 11.94
N PHE A 294 -15.76 -7.87 12.65
CA PHE A 294 -15.09 -9.16 12.83
C PHE A 294 -14.89 -9.90 11.50
N HIS A 295 -15.94 -10.00 10.67
CA HIS A 295 -15.86 -10.70 9.40
C HIS A 295 -14.71 -10.18 8.55
N SER A 296 -14.56 -8.87 8.36
CA SER A 296 -13.51 -8.33 7.47
C SER A 296 -12.10 -8.42 8.08
N GLN A 297 -11.95 -8.10 9.36
CA GLN A 297 -10.63 -7.95 9.98
C GLN A 297 -9.96 -9.28 10.33
N PHE A 298 -10.73 -10.30 10.70
CA PHE A 298 -10.17 -11.59 11.09
C PHE A 298 -9.40 -12.26 9.95
N GLY A 299 -9.84 -12.07 8.70
CA GLY A 299 -9.13 -12.56 7.51
C GLY A 299 -7.72 -11.97 7.40
N TRP A 300 -7.57 -10.66 7.59
CA TRP A 300 -6.28 -9.97 7.59
C TRP A 300 -5.38 -10.42 8.75
N ILE A 301 -5.95 -10.57 9.95
CA ILE A 301 -5.22 -11.08 11.12
C ILE A 301 -4.68 -12.48 10.84
N SER A 302 -5.51 -13.36 10.28
CA SER A 302 -5.14 -14.74 9.93
C SER A 302 -4.02 -14.78 8.90
N PHE A 303 -4.12 -13.96 7.85
CA PHE A 303 -3.08 -13.82 6.83
C PHE A 303 -1.75 -13.36 7.43
N LEU A 304 -1.76 -12.29 8.23
CA LEU A 304 -0.55 -11.75 8.86
C LEU A 304 0.09 -12.77 9.81
N LEU A 305 -0.72 -13.45 10.63
CA LEU A 305 -0.25 -14.48 11.54
C LEU A 305 0.50 -15.59 10.80
N VAL A 306 -0.08 -16.12 9.72
CA VAL A 306 0.54 -17.18 8.91
C VAL A 306 1.79 -16.66 8.18
N ALA A 307 1.72 -15.48 7.57
CA ALA A 307 2.85 -14.88 6.85
C ALA A 307 4.06 -14.62 7.78
N ILE A 308 3.82 -14.03 8.95
CA ILE A 308 4.87 -13.78 9.96
C ILE A 308 5.45 -15.10 10.47
N THR A 309 4.62 -16.11 10.71
CA THR A 309 5.07 -17.45 11.11
C THR A 309 6.01 -18.05 10.05
N ILE A 310 5.64 -17.97 8.77
CA ILE A 310 6.49 -18.44 7.66
C ILE A 310 7.81 -17.66 7.62
N MET A 311 7.77 -16.33 7.68
CA MET A 311 8.97 -15.49 7.65
C MET A 311 9.90 -15.77 8.83
N THR A 312 9.35 -16.09 10.00
CA THR A 312 10.11 -16.35 11.22
C THR A 312 10.77 -17.72 11.19
N PHE A 313 10.05 -18.75 10.74
CA PHE A 313 10.47 -20.14 10.93
C PHE A 313 10.98 -20.82 9.65
N ALA A 314 10.54 -20.43 8.45
CA ALA A 314 10.85 -21.17 7.22
C ALA A 314 12.36 -21.23 6.91
N GLN A 315 13.15 -20.22 7.29
CA GLN A 315 14.60 -20.27 7.12
C GLN A 315 15.34 -20.94 8.28
N ARG A 316 14.69 -21.04 9.45
CA ARG A 316 15.28 -21.60 10.68
C ARG A 316 15.10 -23.12 10.77
N LEU A 317 14.02 -23.63 10.19
CA LEU A 317 13.75 -25.07 10.15
C LEU A 317 14.66 -25.74 9.12
N SER A 318 15.46 -26.71 9.54
CA SER A 318 16.42 -27.44 8.68
C SER A 318 15.79 -28.16 7.49
N PHE A 319 14.48 -28.44 7.56
CA PHE A 319 13.71 -29.01 6.47
C PHE A 319 13.53 -28.01 5.29
N PHE A 320 13.39 -26.72 5.60
CA PHE A 320 13.09 -25.66 4.65
C PHE A 320 14.28 -24.72 4.36
N GLY A 321 15.15 -24.47 5.34
CA GLY A 321 16.32 -23.59 5.21
C GLY A 321 17.55 -24.32 4.69
N ALA A 322 18.22 -23.76 3.69
CA ALA A 322 19.46 -24.29 3.12
C ALA A 322 20.70 -24.00 4.00
N THR A 323 20.64 -22.95 4.82
CA THR A 323 21.75 -22.45 5.67
C THR A 323 21.59 -22.77 7.16
N ALA A 324 20.57 -23.53 7.57
CA ALA A 324 20.33 -23.89 8.97
C ALA A 324 21.54 -24.57 9.64
N ASN A 325 22.42 -25.22 8.86
CA ASN A 325 23.63 -25.88 9.35
C ASN A 325 24.87 -24.97 9.47
N ALA A 326 24.87 -23.78 8.87
CA ALA A 326 26.03 -22.87 8.93
C ALA A 326 25.98 -21.91 10.14
N HIS A 327 24.78 -21.46 10.55
CA HIS A 327 24.63 -20.57 11.70
C HIS A 327 24.64 -21.28 13.06
N ALA A 328 24.31 -22.58 13.12
CA ALA A 328 24.32 -23.36 14.36
C ALA A 328 25.72 -23.80 14.81
N ALA A 329 26.70 -23.90 13.88
CA ALA A 329 28.06 -24.30 14.19
C ALA A 329 29.01 -23.13 14.54
N GLY A 330 28.68 -21.90 14.13
CA GLY A 330 29.55 -20.72 14.31
C GLY A 330 29.22 -19.81 15.50
N ASN A 331 28.06 -19.97 16.14
CA ASN A 331 27.54 -19.01 17.13
C ASN A 331 27.45 -19.55 18.57
N SER A 332 27.94 -20.76 18.82
CA SER A 332 27.70 -21.45 20.11
C SER A 332 28.61 -21.03 21.26
N GLU A 333 29.63 -20.19 21.04
CA GLU A 333 30.52 -19.72 22.13
C GLU A 333 30.49 -18.20 22.39
N THR A 334 29.79 -17.40 21.56
CA THR A 334 29.71 -15.93 21.72
C THR A 334 28.29 -15.36 21.72
N ALA A 335 27.26 -16.21 21.79
CA ALA A 335 25.86 -15.79 21.97
C ALA A 335 25.51 -15.43 23.42
N GLN A 336 26.45 -14.80 24.16
CA GLN A 336 26.10 -14.04 25.34
C GLN A 336 25.47 -12.72 24.89
N LEU A 337 24.13 -12.68 24.80
CA LEU A 337 23.25 -11.55 25.15
C LEU A 337 23.73 -10.11 24.89
N SER A 338 24.46 -9.82 23.81
CA SER A 338 24.50 -8.49 23.24
C SER A 338 23.32 -8.37 22.28
N VAL A 339 22.19 -7.89 22.80
CA VAL A 339 21.10 -7.39 21.95
C VAL A 339 21.65 -6.17 21.22
N GLU A 340 22.39 -6.39 20.13
CA GLU A 340 22.59 -5.32 19.15
C GLU A 340 21.19 -4.89 18.72
N THR A 341 20.82 -3.69 19.14
CA THR A 341 19.50 -3.15 18.89
C THR A 341 19.37 -3.03 17.38
N ASN A 342 18.54 -3.88 16.74
CA ASN A 342 18.29 -3.79 15.30
C ASN A 342 17.85 -2.34 15.01
N PRO A 343 18.67 -1.52 14.31
CA PRO A 343 18.43 -0.10 14.18
C PRO A 343 17.09 0.19 13.50
N ALA A 344 16.62 -0.71 12.63
CA ALA A 344 15.32 -0.59 11.99
C ALA A 344 14.15 -0.61 13.00
N LEU A 345 14.24 -1.39 14.07
CA LEU A 345 13.19 -1.47 15.09
C LEU A 345 12.98 -0.14 15.81
N VAL A 346 14.04 0.66 16.01
CA VAL A 346 13.94 2.00 16.60
C VAL A 346 13.00 2.90 15.80
N TYR A 347 13.00 2.76 14.47
CA TYR A 347 12.19 3.60 13.59
C TYR A 347 10.83 2.98 13.26
N LEU A 348 10.75 1.64 13.17
CA LEU A 348 9.54 0.94 12.76
C LEU A 348 8.61 0.54 13.92
N ALA A 349 9.13 0.32 15.13
CA ALA A 349 8.33 -0.22 16.23
C ALA A 349 7.09 0.62 16.57
N PRO A 350 7.15 1.97 16.64
CA PRO A 350 5.96 2.78 16.91
C PRO A 350 4.87 2.60 15.85
N PHE A 351 5.26 2.53 14.58
CA PHE A 351 4.35 2.32 13.45
C PHE A 351 3.76 0.91 13.44
N ILE A 352 4.57 -0.11 13.73
CA ILE A 352 4.09 -1.50 13.87
C ILE A 352 3.07 -1.59 15.01
N ALA A 353 3.33 -0.96 16.16
CA ALA A 353 2.40 -0.92 17.28
C ALA A 353 1.09 -0.20 16.92
N LEU A 354 1.17 0.93 16.21
CA LEU A 354 0.01 1.66 15.70
C LEU A 354 -0.84 0.78 14.78
N MET A 355 -0.22 0.12 13.78
CA MET A 355 -0.91 -0.75 12.84
C MET A 355 -1.51 -1.99 13.51
N ALA A 356 -0.77 -2.62 14.44
CA ALA A 356 -1.27 -3.76 15.20
C ALA A 356 -2.48 -3.37 16.05
N ALA A 357 -2.41 -2.25 16.77
CA ALA A 357 -3.55 -1.74 17.53
C ALA A 357 -4.72 -1.39 16.60
N GLN A 358 -4.48 -0.79 15.44
CA GLN A 358 -5.52 -0.48 14.47
C GLN A 358 -6.27 -1.72 13.99
N ILE A 359 -5.54 -2.78 13.62
CA ILE A 359 -6.14 -4.05 13.19
C ILE A 359 -6.93 -4.66 14.35
N ALA A 360 -6.36 -4.69 15.55
CA ALA A 360 -7.02 -5.26 16.73
C ALA A 360 -8.32 -4.52 17.10
N THR A 361 -8.32 -3.19 17.08
CA THR A 361 -9.52 -2.41 17.44
C THR A 361 -10.62 -2.49 16.39
N ARG A 362 -10.27 -2.57 15.09
CA ARG A 362 -11.26 -2.60 14.00
C ARG A 362 -12.14 -3.85 14.00
N VAL A 363 -11.72 -4.92 14.69
CA VAL A 363 -12.55 -6.11 14.90
C VAL A 363 -13.87 -5.76 15.59
N ALA A 364 -13.90 -4.70 16.40
CA ALA A 364 -15.08 -4.23 17.12
C ALA A 364 -15.91 -3.18 16.36
N ALA A 365 -15.67 -2.96 15.07
CA ALA A 365 -16.45 -1.99 14.29
C ALA A 365 -17.94 -2.39 14.23
N PRO A 366 -18.89 -1.45 14.32
CA PRO A 366 -18.68 0.01 14.25
C PRO A 366 -18.35 0.69 15.59
N GLN A 367 -18.25 -0.04 16.70
CA GLN A 367 -17.95 0.53 18.03
C GLN A 367 -16.44 0.74 18.29
N ASP A 368 -15.59 0.53 17.28
CA ASP A 368 -14.13 0.64 17.38
C ASP A 368 -13.63 2.06 17.71
N TYR A 369 -14.47 3.08 17.47
CA TYR A 369 -14.17 4.46 17.87
C TYR A 369 -13.92 4.59 19.39
N LEU A 370 -14.60 3.81 20.22
CA LEU A 370 -14.38 3.79 21.68
C LEU A 370 -13.02 3.18 22.06
N LEU A 371 -12.48 2.31 21.21
CA LEU A 371 -11.20 1.62 21.42
C LEU A 371 -10.00 2.43 20.92
N TYR A 372 -10.21 3.62 20.35
CA TYR A 372 -9.13 4.50 19.91
C TYR A 372 -8.02 4.74 20.96
N PRO A 373 -8.30 4.87 22.27
CA PRO A 373 -7.26 4.99 23.30
C PRO A 373 -6.23 3.86 23.29
N LEU A 374 -6.59 2.64 22.86
CA LEU A 374 -5.64 1.53 22.74
C LEU A 374 -4.57 1.80 21.68
N LYS A 375 -4.91 2.49 20.58
CA LYS A 375 -3.94 2.90 19.54
C LYS A 375 -2.91 3.86 20.11
N VAL A 376 -3.39 4.85 20.87
CA VAL A 376 -2.55 5.86 21.53
C VAL A 376 -1.64 5.18 22.55
N ALA A 377 -2.20 4.32 23.41
CA ALA A 377 -1.45 3.59 24.42
C ALA A 377 -0.36 2.70 23.81
N ALA A 378 -0.67 1.96 22.73
CA ALA A 378 0.29 1.09 22.06
C ALA A 378 1.54 1.85 21.58
N VAL A 379 1.35 3.02 20.95
CA VAL A 379 2.47 3.87 20.51
C VAL A 379 3.22 4.45 21.71
N LEU A 380 2.52 4.98 22.72
CA LEU A 380 3.14 5.57 23.90
C LEU A 380 3.97 4.55 24.70
N VAL A 381 3.53 3.30 24.78
CA VAL A 381 4.32 2.21 25.41
C VAL A 381 5.64 2.03 24.69
N VAL A 382 5.65 1.95 23.36
CA VAL A 382 6.90 1.83 22.57
C VAL A 382 7.79 3.06 22.78
N LEU A 383 7.23 4.26 22.68
CA LEU A 383 7.99 5.51 22.87
C LEU A 383 8.60 5.61 24.28
N THR A 384 7.89 5.12 25.30
CA THR A 384 8.36 5.12 26.69
C THR A 384 9.48 4.09 26.90
N VAL A 385 9.31 2.87 26.40
CA VAL A 385 10.33 1.81 26.47
C VAL A 385 11.61 2.25 25.76
N MET A 386 11.50 2.93 24.62
CA MET A 386 12.64 3.37 23.81
C MET A 386 13.05 4.84 24.06
N ARG A 387 12.55 5.46 25.14
CA ARG A 387 12.75 6.90 25.43
C ARG A 387 14.21 7.34 25.46
N GLY A 388 15.10 6.46 25.94
CA GLY A 388 16.54 6.74 26.04
C GLY A 388 17.23 6.90 24.69
N VAL A 389 16.62 6.38 23.62
CA VAL A 389 17.09 6.55 22.23
C VAL A 389 16.51 7.84 21.64
N TYR A 390 15.19 8.04 21.75
CA TYR A 390 14.53 9.20 21.13
C TYR A 390 14.97 10.54 21.74
N THR A 391 15.15 10.61 23.05
CA THR A 391 15.59 11.83 23.75
C THR A 391 16.96 12.35 23.28
N ARG A 392 17.78 11.51 22.63
CA ARG A 392 19.10 11.91 22.12
C ARG A 392 19.06 12.70 20.82
N PHE A 393 17.95 12.65 20.08
CA PHE A 393 17.83 13.33 18.79
C PHE A 393 16.74 14.42 18.77
N LEU A 394 15.87 14.47 19.79
CA LEU A 394 14.87 15.54 19.94
C LEU A 394 15.55 16.91 20.02
N SER A 395 15.17 17.80 19.11
CA SER A 395 15.59 19.20 19.09
C SER A 395 14.41 20.11 18.75
N VAL A 396 14.53 21.41 19.05
CA VAL A 396 13.47 22.37 18.75
C VAL A 396 13.24 22.43 17.23
N PRO A 397 12.01 22.19 16.76
CA PRO A 397 11.71 22.23 15.33
C PRO A 397 11.82 23.66 14.79
N ALA A 398 12.16 23.79 13.53
CA ALA A 398 12.24 25.08 12.86
C ALA A 398 10.84 25.67 12.65
N LEU A 399 10.74 27.01 12.73
CA LEU A 399 9.50 27.73 12.42
C LEU A 399 8.98 27.42 11.01
N SER A 400 9.88 27.17 10.05
CA SER A 400 9.51 26.75 8.69
C SER A 400 8.70 25.45 8.67
N SER A 401 8.98 24.53 9.58
CA SER A 401 8.29 23.23 9.69
C SER A 401 6.85 23.44 10.15
N ILE A 402 6.64 24.32 11.13
CA ILE A 402 5.31 24.72 11.60
C ILE A 402 4.53 25.42 10.48
N ILE A 403 5.13 26.39 9.79
CA ILE A 403 4.45 27.13 8.71
C ILE A 403 4.05 26.18 7.57
N LEU A 404 4.96 25.32 7.10
CA LEU A 404 4.65 24.37 6.03
C LEU A 404 3.61 23.33 6.46
N GLY A 405 3.67 22.87 7.71
CA GLY A 405 2.66 22.00 8.29
C GLY A 405 1.27 22.65 8.32
N ALA A 406 1.19 23.93 8.71
CA ALA A 406 -0.05 24.68 8.75
C ALA A 406 -0.63 24.90 7.34
N ILE A 407 0.22 25.22 6.35
CA ILE A 407 -0.18 25.33 4.94
C ILE A 407 -0.76 24.00 4.44
N ALA A 408 -0.09 22.88 4.71
CA ALA A 408 -0.58 21.55 4.33
C ALA A 408 -1.92 21.22 5.00
N GLY A 409 -2.09 21.56 6.28
CA GLY A 409 -3.35 21.37 7.00
C GLY A 409 -4.49 22.21 6.41
N PHE A 410 -4.21 23.47 6.08
CA PHE A 410 -5.19 24.35 5.44
C PHE A 410 -5.60 23.86 4.05
N ILE A 411 -4.63 23.44 3.22
CA ILE A 411 -4.90 22.85 1.91
C ILE A 411 -5.74 21.58 2.07
N TRP A 412 -5.42 20.71 3.05
CA TRP A 412 -6.17 19.50 3.31
C TRP A 412 -7.64 19.81 3.58
N VAL A 413 -7.93 20.71 4.52
CA VAL A 413 -9.27 21.13 4.90
C VAL A 413 -10.02 21.74 3.70
N THR A 414 -9.41 22.72 3.02
CA THR A 414 -10.08 23.47 1.93
C THR A 414 -10.37 22.63 0.69
N THR A 415 -9.63 21.55 0.48
CA THR A 415 -9.83 20.62 -0.65
C THR A 415 -10.59 19.37 -0.24
N ASP A 416 -11.20 19.35 0.95
CA ASP A 416 -11.95 18.21 1.43
C ASP A 416 -13.26 18.01 0.65
N PRO A 417 -13.48 16.84 0.01
CA PRO A 417 -14.68 16.59 -0.76
C PRO A 417 -15.90 16.24 0.10
N THR A 418 -15.73 16.11 1.41
CA THR A 418 -16.77 15.62 2.34
C THR A 418 -17.45 16.75 3.12
N VAL A 419 -17.17 18.00 2.77
CA VAL A 419 -17.82 19.17 3.38
C VAL A 419 -19.34 19.05 3.25
N GLY A 420 -20.04 19.10 4.38
CA GLY A 420 -21.50 18.95 4.45
C GLY A 420 -22.02 17.52 4.44
N SER A 421 -21.15 16.50 4.35
CA SER A 421 -21.54 15.10 4.50
C SER A 421 -21.76 14.73 5.97
N GLN A 422 -22.72 13.84 6.25
CA GLN A 422 -22.93 13.30 7.59
C GLN A 422 -21.92 12.19 7.88
N SER A 423 -21.13 12.35 8.95
CA SER A 423 -20.21 11.32 9.43
C SER A 423 -20.89 10.42 10.47
N PRO A 424 -20.78 9.08 10.37
CA PRO A 424 -21.27 8.15 11.40
C PRO A 424 -20.71 8.45 12.80
N LEU A 425 -19.52 9.06 12.86
CA LEU A 425 -18.88 9.47 14.12
C LEU A 425 -19.69 10.56 14.84
N SER A 426 -20.29 11.49 14.10
CA SER A 426 -21.10 12.58 14.68
C SER A 426 -22.31 12.01 15.45
N ALA A 427 -23.04 11.07 14.82
CA ALA A 427 -24.15 10.39 15.47
C ALA A 427 -23.69 9.55 16.68
N SER A 428 -22.55 8.86 16.56
CA SER A 428 -22.01 8.02 17.63
C SER A 428 -21.60 8.84 18.86
N LEU A 429 -20.94 9.99 18.66
CA LEU A 429 -20.56 10.89 19.75
C LEU A 429 -21.77 11.61 20.36
N GLY A 430 -22.80 11.92 19.56
CA GLY A 430 -24.04 12.53 20.04
C GLY A 430 -24.82 11.69 21.05
N GLY A 431 -24.60 10.36 21.07
CA GLY A 431 -25.19 9.45 22.06
C GLY A 431 -24.44 9.37 23.40
N LEU A 432 -23.28 10.03 23.53
CA LEU A 432 -22.44 9.97 24.74
C LEU A 432 -22.61 11.19 25.64
N ALA A 433 -22.31 11.02 26.93
CA ALA A 433 -22.26 12.14 27.87
C ALA A 433 -21.19 13.17 27.45
N PRO A 434 -21.42 14.49 27.60
CA PRO A 434 -20.48 15.52 27.15
C PRO A 434 -19.06 15.37 27.73
N THR A 435 -18.94 14.93 28.98
CA THR A 435 -17.64 14.67 29.63
C THR A 435 -16.87 13.55 28.94
N VAL A 436 -17.57 12.50 28.48
CA VAL A 436 -16.97 11.38 27.75
C VAL A 436 -16.54 11.84 26.35
N VAL A 437 -17.33 12.67 25.68
CA VAL A 437 -16.95 13.25 24.38
C VAL A 437 -15.69 14.10 24.51
N VAL A 438 -15.60 14.97 25.52
CA VAL A 438 -14.39 15.79 25.76
C VAL A 438 -13.18 14.92 26.06
N ALA A 439 -13.32 13.92 26.94
CA ALA A 439 -12.24 12.98 27.23
C ALA A 439 -11.79 12.20 25.98
N TRP A 440 -12.75 11.75 25.17
CA TRP A 440 -12.48 11.08 23.91
C TRP A 440 -11.75 12.00 22.93
N LEU A 441 -12.15 13.27 22.81
CA LEU A 441 -11.50 14.26 21.95
C LEU A 441 -10.07 14.57 22.40
N ILE A 442 -9.80 14.63 23.71
CA ILE A 442 -8.43 14.81 24.22
C ILE A 442 -7.56 13.63 23.79
N VAL A 443 -8.05 12.40 23.95
CA VAL A 443 -7.30 11.20 23.54
C VAL A 443 -7.18 11.12 22.02
N ARG A 444 -8.23 11.46 21.26
CA ARG A 444 -8.22 11.53 19.80
C ARG A 444 -7.19 12.54 19.30
N GLY A 445 -7.18 13.73 19.89
CA GLY A 445 -6.23 14.80 19.60
C GLY A 445 -4.80 14.36 19.91
N LEU A 446 -4.54 13.77 21.08
CA LEU A 446 -3.21 13.21 21.42
C LEU A 446 -2.77 12.15 20.40
N GLY A 447 -3.69 11.29 19.99
CA GLY A 447 -3.48 10.28 18.98
C GLY A 447 -3.05 10.87 17.64
N THR A 448 -3.95 11.65 17.04
CA THR A 448 -3.84 12.21 15.70
C THR A 448 -2.75 13.30 15.59
N ILE A 449 -2.59 14.14 16.61
CA ILE A 449 -1.64 15.26 16.57
C ILE A 449 -0.24 14.83 16.98
N VAL A 450 -0.10 13.85 17.89
CA VAL A 450 1.22 13.51 18.47
C VAL A 450 1.66 12.11 18.08
N THR A 451 0.94 11.09 18.51
CA THR A 451 1.44 9.70 18.41
C THR A 451 1.52 9.21 16.97
N VAL A 452 0.53 9.53 16.13
CA VAL A 452 0.47 9.12 14.72
C VAL A 452 1.60 9.77 13.91
N PRO A 453 1.80 11.12 13.91
CA PRO A 453 2.91 11.75 13.20
C PRO A 453 4.28 11.24 13.62
N ILE A 454 4.50 11.00 14.92
CA ILE A 454 5.77 10.43 15.39
C ILE A 454 5.97 9.03 14.79
N ALA A 455 4.96 8.16 14.87
CA ALA A 455 5.06 6.80 14.38
C ALA A 455 5.30 6.76 12.87
N GLU A 456 4.53 7.53 12.11
CA GLU A 456 4.61 7.54 10.66
C GLU A 456 5.91 8.19 10.16
N GLU A 457 6.33 9.35 10.67
CA GLU A 457 7.57 9.97 10.18
C GLU A 457 8.82 9.19 10.57
N LEU A 458 8.84 8.51 11.72
CA LEU A 458 9.93 7.58 12.05
C LEU A 458 10.00 6.43 11.04
N ALA A 459 8.86 5.82 10.69
CA ALA A 459 8.83 4.71 9.73
C ALA A 459 9.14 5.16 8.29
N PHE A 460 8.55 6.26 7.84
CA PHE A 460 8.65 6.68 6.44
C PHE A 460 9.92 7.48 6.16
N ARG A 461 10.28 8.45 7.01
CA ARG A 461 11.42 9.36 6.79
C ARG A 461 12.65 8.84 7.50
N GLY A 462 12.49 8.35 8.72
CA GLY A 462 13.57 7.77 9.52
C GLY A 462 14.10 6.42 9.01
N PHE A 463 13.22 5.57 8.48
CA PHE A 463 13.59 4.25 7.95
C PHE A 463 13.43 4.13 6.43
N LEU A 464 12.21 4.18 5.89
CA LEU A 464 11.93 3.80 4.50
C LEU A 464 12.69 4.66 3.49
N TYR A 465 12.63 5.99 3.61
CA TYR A 465 13.34 6.91 2.72
C TYR A 465 14.85 6.60 2.67
N ARG A 466 15.47 6.43 3.84
CA ARG A 466 16.91 6.17 3.97
C ARG A 466 17.28 4.76 3.52
N SER A 467 16.42 3.78 3.75
CA SER A 467 16.60 2.38 3.32
C SER A 467 16.51 2.20 1.80
N LEU A 468 15.74 3.07 1.12
CA LEU A 468 15.72 3.14 -0.34
C LEU A 468 17.01 3.72 -0.94
N ILE A 469 17.85 4.38 -0.13
CA ILE A 469 19.13 4.96 -0.55
C ILE A 469 20.27 3.96 -0.34
N ALA A 470 20.38 3.37 0.87
CA ALA A 470 21.42 2.42 1.21
C ALA A 470 20.92 1.36 2.20
N SER A 471 21.54 0.18 2.19
CA SER A 471 21.21 -0.91 3.13
C SER A 471 21.53 -0.58 4.59
N ARG A 472 22.60 0.19 4.81
CA ARG A 472 22.95 0.80 6.11
C ARG A 472 22.30 2.17 6.19
N PHE A 473 20.98 2.17 6.35
CA PHE A 473 20.17 3.39 6.26
C PHE A 473 20.52 4.39 7.38
N GLU A 474 20.96 3.89 8.53
CA GLU A 474 21.39 4.64 9.69
C GLU A 474 22.62 5.54 9.43
N GLU A 475 23.46 5.17 8.46
CA GLU A 475 24.62 5.95 8.02
C GLU A 475 24.24 7.06 7.01
N VAL A 476 23.01 7.02 6.46
CA VAL A 476 22.55 8.01 5.48
C VAL A 476 22.18 9.31 6.19
N ASP A 477 22.88 10.40 5.87
CA ASP A 477 22.55 11.76 6.35
C ASP A 477 21.13 12.14 5.89
N ALA A 478 20.32 12.69 6.80
CA ALA A 478 18.94 13.10 6.52
C ALA A 478 18.83 14.18 5.41
N ARG A 479 19.91 14.93 5.15
CA ARG A 479 20.04 15.90 4.05
C ARG A 479 20.27 15.26 2.69
N THR A 480 20.50 13.95 2.63
CA THR A 480 20.77 13.25 1.38
C THR A 480 19.51 13.24 0.53
N PHE A 481 19.51 14.04 -0.54
CA PHE A 481 18.44 14.04 -1.51
C PHE A 481 18.60 12.87 -2.49
N ARG A 482 17.59 12.00 -2.55
CA ARG A 482 17.43 11.01 -3.61
C ARG A 482 16.01 11.07 -4.17
N PHE A 483 15.90 11.43 -5.45
CA PHE A 483 14.61 11.61 -6.10
C PHE A 483 13.71 10.37 -6.01
N LEU A 484 14.24 9.18 -6.32
CA LEU A 484 13.45 7.95 -6.28
C LEU A 484 12.97 7.60 -4.86
N ALA A 485 13.79 7.85 -3.83
CA ALA A 485 13.40 7.64 -2.45
C ALA A 485 12.29 8.62 -2.00
N LEU A 486 12.34 9.87 -2.49
CA LEU A 486 11.30 10.86 -2.26
C LEU A 486 9.97 10.41 -2.84
N ILE A 487 9.95 10.02 -4.11
CA ILE A 487 8.71 9.60 -4.79
C ILE A 487 8.16 8.32 -4.16
N ILE A 488 8.98 7.28 -4.00
CA ILE A 488 8.51 5.98 -3.49
C ILE A 488 7.99 6.12 -2.05
N SER A 489 8.75 6.74 -1.14
CA SER A 489 8.29 6.85 0.25
C SER A 489 7.06 7.75 0.39
N SER A 490 6.95 8.84 -0.39
CA SER A 490 5.79 9.73 -0.34
C SER A 490 4.54 9.09 -0.96
N ALA A 491 4.69 8.35 -2.06
CA ALA A 491 3.59 7.61 -2.66
C ALA A 491 3.08 6.50 -1.74
N LEU A 492 3.98 5.73 -1.12
CA LEU A 492 3.59 4.70 -0.14
C LEU A 492 2.91 5.30 1.08
N PHE A 493 3.37 6.45 1.56
CA PHE A 493 2.71 7.21 2.63
C PHE A 493 1.29 7.63 2.19
N GLY A 494 1.15 8.16 0.97
CA GLY A 494 -0.14 8.56 0.44
C GLY A 494 -1.14 7.41 0.30
N LEU A 495 -0.70 6.25 -0.19
CA LEU A 495 -1.56 5.08 -0.39
C LEU A 495 -2.18 4.52 0.91
N MET A 496 -1.68 4.92 2.07
CA MET A 496 -2.29 4.57 3.36
C MET A 496 -3.51 5.42 3.74
N HIS A 497 -3.76 6.50 3.00
CA HIS A 497 -4.77 7.48 3.31
C HIS A 497 -5.89 7.47 2.26
N ASP A 498 -7.12 7.75 2.67
CA ASP A 498 -8.28 7.83 1.76
C ASP A 498 -8.04 8.85 0.64
N ARG A 499 -7.49 10.02 1.01
CA ARG A 499 -7.11 11.09 0.09
C ARG A 499 -5.66 10.91 -0.38
N TRP A 500 -5.40 9.77 -1.03
CA TRP A 500 -4.05 9.29 -1.33
C TRP A 500 -3.14 10.31 -2.02
N LEU A 501 -3.68 11.11 -2.94
CA LEU A 501 -2.91 12.14 -3.63
C LEU A 501 -2.51 13.29 -2.70
N ALA A 502 -3.46 13.82 -1.94
CA ALA A 502 -3.20 14.90 -0.99
C ALA A 502 -2.17 14.45 0.06
N ALA A 503 -2.31 13.23 0.56
CA ALA A 503 -1.36 12.62 1.48
C ALA A 503 0.02 12.38 0.83
N THR A 504 0.09 12.00 -0.45
CA THR A 504 1.36 11.89 -1.18
C THR A 504 2.09 13.23 -1.23
N LEU A 505 1.38 14.32 -1.53
CA LEU A 505 1.96 15.66 -1.59
C LEU A 505 2.40 16.16 -0.20
N ALA A 506 1.58 15.94 0.83
CA ALA A 506 1.96 16.23 2.21
C ALA A 506 3.20 15.43 2.64
N GLY A 507 3.24 14.14 2.31
CA GLY A 507 4.40 13.30 2.55
C GLY A 507 5.66 13.79 1.84
N ALA A 508 5.56 14.26 0.60
CA ALA A 508 6.68 14.86 -0.11
C ALA A 508 7.16 16.13 0.60
N LEU A 509 6.24 16.96 1.10
CA LEU A 509 6.57 18.15 1.88
C LEU A 509 7.35 17.80 3.16
N TYR A 510 6.91 16.79 3.92
CA TYR A 510 7.59 16.34 5.15
C TYR A 510 9.00 15.80 4.86
N ALA A 511 9.16 15.05 3.76
CA ALA A 511 10.49 14.61 3.31
C ALA A 511 11.38 15.79 2.89
N LEU A 512 10.85 16.77 2.17
CA LEU A 512 11.62 17.94 1.71
C LEU A 512 12.08 18.83 2.87
N ILE A 513 11.24 19.03 3.90
CA ILE A 513 11.66 19.80 5.07
C ILE A 513 12.72 19.04 5.88
N MET A 514 12.58 17.71 6.04
CA MET A 514 13.63 16.87 6.63
C MET A 514 14.96 17.04 5.89
N ILE A 515 14.95 16.94 4.56
CA ILE A 515 16.15 17.03 3.73
C ILE A 515 16.80 18.42 3.84
N ARG A 516 15.99 19.48 3.80
CA ARG A 516 16.49 20.85 3.92
C ARG A 516 17.13 21.10 5.29
N ARG A 517 16.58 20.51 6.35
CA ARG A 517 17.00 20.77 7.73
C ARG A 517 18.00 19.75 8.27
N GLY A 518 18.07 18.57 7.67
CA GLY A 518 18.87 17.44 8.15
C GLY A 518 18.34 16.82 9.45
N LYS A 519 17.03 16.91 9.68
CA LYS A 519 16.40 16.60 10.97
C LYS A 519 15.04 15.94 10.76
N ILE A 520 14.82 14.77 11.37
CA ILE A 520 13.53 14.05 11.29
C ILE A 520 12.47 14.76 12.14
N GLU A 521 12.90 15.47 13.19
CA GLU A 521 12.03 16.24 14.09
C GLU A 521 11.27 17.34 13.32
N ASP A 522 11.88 17.90 12.27
CA ASP A 522 11.25 18.89 11.41
C ASP A 522 10.13 18.29 10.54
N ALA A 523 10.26 17.03 10.10
CA ALA A 523 9.17 16.32 9.42
C ALA A 523 8.03 16.00 10.40
N ILE A 524 8.38 15.48 11.58
CA ILE A 524 7.43 15.19 12.66
C ILE A 524 6.65 16.45 12.99
N ALA A 525 7.32 17.57 13.27
CA ALA A 525 6.66 18.82 13.66
C ALA A 525 5.76 19.40 12.55
N ALA A 526 6.17 19.31 11.28
CA ALA A 526 5.32 19.71 10.16
C ALA A 526 4.04 18.88 10.11
N HIS A 527 4.16 17.56 10.24
CA HIS A 527 3.01 16.65 10.23
C HIS A 527 2.11 16.83 11.48
N MET A 528 2.69 16.96 12.67
CA MET A 528 1.95 17.31 13.89
C MET A 528 1.15 18.60 13.70
N THR A 529 1.75 19.62 13.07
CA THR A 529 1.07 20.90 12.81
C THR A 529 -0.04 20.76 11.78
N THR A 530 0.18 19.99 10.70
CA THR A 530 -0.88 19.65 9.74
C THR A 530 -2.09 19.04 10.44
N ASN A 531 -1.86 18.04 11.29
CA ASN A 531 -2.92 17.34 12.00
C ASN A 531 -3.58 18.22 13.07
N ALA A 532 -2.82 19.12 13.72
CA ALA A 532 -3.39 20.08 14.65
C ALA A 532 -4.36 21.04 13.96
N VAL A 533 -4.03 21.54 12.76
CA VAL A 533 -4.93 22.40 11.97
C VAL A 533 -6.19 21.64 11.55
N ILE A 534 -6.03 20.41 11.03
CA ILE A 534 -7.17 19.58 10.62
C ILE A 534 -8.08 19.28 11.82
N PHE A 535 -7.50 18.88 12.95
CA PHE A 535 -8.24 18.54 14.17
C PHE A 535 -8.97 19.76 14.75
N ALA A 536 -8.29 20.92 14.82
CA ALA A 536 -8.91 22.16 15.29
C ALA A 536 -10.07 22.60 14.39
N TRP A 537 -9.90 22.49 13.06
CA TRP A 537 -10.98 22.79 12.12
C TRP A 537 -12.15 21.82 12.27
N ALA A 538 -11.89 20.52 12.37
CA ALA A 538 -12.93 19.49 12.51
C ALA A 538 -13.85 19.78 13.70
N ILE A 539 -13.28 20.21 14.83
CA ILE A 539 -14.05 20.60 16.02
C ILE A 539 -14.75 21.95 15.81
N ALA A 540 -14.04 22.97 15.31
CA ALA A 540 -14.59 24.32 15.19
C ALA A 540 -15.72 24.44 14.15
N ALA A 541 -15.68 23.61 13.09
CA ALA A 541 -16.64 23.61 11.99
C ALA A 541 -17.62 22.43 12.05
N ASP A 542 -17.64 21.66 13.14
CA ASP A 542 -18.43 20.42 13.29
C ASP A 542 -18.27 19.43 12.11
N GLN A 543 -17.08 19.42 11.50
CA GLN A 543 -16.76 18.60 10.33
C GLN A 543 -16.11 17.27 10.77
N TRP A 544 -16.91 16.42 11.41
CA TRP A 544 -16.51 15.14 12.01
C TRP A 544 -15.97 14.11 11.01
N SER A 545 -16.17 14.30 9.71
CA SER A 545 -15.59 13.43 8.67
C SER A 545 -14.07 13.58 8.54
N LEU A 546 -13.48 14.65 9.08
CA LEU A 546 -12.03 14.89 9.11
C LEU A 546 -11.31 14.15 10.25
N LEU A 547 -12.04 13.64 11.24
CA LEU A 547 -11.49 12.87 12.35
C LEU A 547 -11.52 11.39 12.01
#